data_AF-A0A2M7X6S5-F1
#
_entry.id   AF-A0A2M7X6S5-F1
#
_cell.length_a   1.000
_cell.length_b   1.000
_cell.length_c   1.000
_cell.angle_alpha   90.00
_cell.angle_beta   90.00
_cell.angle_gamma   90.00
#
_symmetry.space_group_name_H-M   'P 1'
#
loop_
_entity.id
_entity.type
_entity.pdbx_description
1 polymer ?
#
loop_
_entity_poly.entity_id
_entity_poly.type
_entity_poly.pdbx_seq_one_letter_code
_entity_poly.pdbx_strand_id
1 'polypeptide(L)'
;MREGLHRDILKIIYSPQIEDTLRQFKRGNQNFFNRTEKQILKILKEPNIGKPLRYTLKNRRRIHIGSYVLVYEFHQGELRFLDIDHHDRIYKKFK
;
A
#
# COMPACT_ATOMS: atom_id res chain seq x y z
N MET A 1 4.78 -5.46 -24.59
CA MET A 1 5.45 -6.03 -23.40
C MET A 1 4.46 -5.97 -22.23
N ARG A 2 3.77 -7.06 -21.92
CA ARG A 2 2.79 -7.16 -20.83
C ARG A 2 3.42 -7.91 -19.66
N GLU A 3 4.45 -7.36 -19.03
CA GLU A 3 5.10 -8.05 -17.91
C GLU A 3 5.30 -7.10 -16.76
N GLY A 4 4.55 -7.32 -15.68
CA GLY A 4 4.71 -6.52 -14.47
C GLY A 4 3.64 -6.69 -13.40
N LEU A 5 2.57 -7.46 -13.63
CA LEU A 5 1.59 -7.79 -12.61
C LEU A 5 1.77 -9.24 -12.16
N HIS A 6 1.74 -9.46 -10.85
CA HIS A 6 1.76 -10.80 -10.27
C HIS A 6 0.57 -11.62 -10.79
N ARG A 7 0.83 -12.87 -11.18
CA ARG A 7 -0.15 -13.73 -11.88
C ARG A 7 -1.43 -13.97 -11.08
N ASP A 8 -1.31 -13.92 -9.77
CA ASP A 8 -2.44 -14.16 -8.86
C ASP A 8 -3.31 -12.92 -8.60
N ILE A 9 -2.93 -11.73 -9.09
CA ILE A 9 -3.76 -10.54 -8.91
C ILE A 9 -4.88 -10.54 -9.96
N LEU A 10 -6.10 -10.77 -9.50
CA LEU A 10 -7.32 -10.70 -10.30
C LEU A 10 -7.96 -9.32 -10.22
N LYS A 11 -7.79 -8.62 -9.10
CA LYS A 11 -8.43 -7.32 -8.85
C LYS A 11 -7.57 -6.42 -7.97
N ILE A 12 -7.57 -5.12 -8.30
CA ILE A 12 -6.90 -4.08 -7.52
C ILE A 12 -7.96 -3.11 -7.02
N ILE A 13 -7.94 -2.82 -5.72
CA ILE A 13 -8.89 -1.90 -5.08
C ILE A 13 -8.10 -0.86 -4.30
N TYR A 14 -8.48 0.40 -4.45
CA TYR A 14 -7.99 1.52 -3.66
C TYR A 14 -9.10 2.00 -2.74
N SER A 15 -8.80 2.21 -1.46
CA SER A 15 -9.74 2.84 -0.54
C SER A 15 -9.92 4.34 -0.88
N PRO A 16 -11.07 4.95 -0.59
CA PRO A 16 -11.23 6.40 -0.77
C PRO A 16 -10.15 7.22 -0.05
N GLN A 17 -9.73 6.75 1.14
CA GLN A 17 -8.69 7.38 1.95
C GLN A 17 -7.34 7.40 1.24
N ILE A 18 -6.95 6.30 0.59
CA ILE A 18 -5.68 6.27 -0.14
C ILE A 18 -5.75 7.12 -1.41
N GLU A 19 -6.87 7.12 -2.12
CA GLU A 19 -7.05 7.95 -3.31
C GLU A 19 -6.93 9.44 -3.00
N ASP A 20 -7.58 9.90 -1.93
CA ASP A 20 -7.49 11.28 -1.48
C ASP A 20 -6.07 11.65 -1.08
N THR A 21 -5.41 10.75 -0.34
CA THR A 21 -4.05 10.97 0.12
C THR A 21 -3.05 11.04 -1.03
N LEU A 22 -3.16 10.14 -2.02
CA LEU A 22 -2.35 10.15 -3.23
C LEU A 22 -2.61 11.42 -4.05
N ARG A 23 -3.86 11.88 -4.14
CA ARG A 23 -4.22 13.13 -4.83
C ARG A 23 -3.58 14.35 -4.15
N GLN A 24 -3.58 14.41 -2.83
CA GLN A 24 -2.92 15.47 -2.07
C GLN A 24 -1.41 15.47 -2.30
N PHE A 25 -0.76 14.31 -2.20
CA PHE A 25 0.69 14.20 -2.41
C PHE A 25 1.11 14.48 -3.84
N LYS A 26 0.29 14.14 -4.85
CA LYS A 26 0.57 14.49 -6.24
C LYS A 26 0.66 16.01 -6.45
N ARG A 27 -0.09 16.81 -5.69
CA ARG A 27 -0.13 18.28 -5.82
C ARG A 27 0.95 18.98 -4.99
N GLY A 28 1.24 18.49 -3.78
CA GLY A 28 2.12 19.18 -2.82
C GLY A 28 3.48 18.52 -2.58
N ASN A 29 3.67 17.24 -2.95
CA ASN A 29 4.89 16.50 -2.64
C ASN A 29 5.20 15.41 -3.68
N GLN A 30 5.63 15.84 -4.86
CA GLN A 30 5.88 14.96 -6.01
C GLN A 30 6.96 13.90 -5.72
N ASN A 31 7.95 14.22 -4.88
CA ASN A 31 8.97 13.26 -4.45
C ASN A 31 8.37 12.11 -3.65
N PHE A 32 7.47 12.40 -2.71
CA PHE A 32 6.77 11.37 -1.95
C PHE A 32 5.84 10.54 -2.84
N PHE A 33 5.12 11.20 -3.76
CA PHE A 33 4.27 10.52 -4.74
C PHE A 33 5.08 9.51 -5.58
N ASN A 34 6.21 9.93 -6.15
CA ASN A 34 7.08 9.06 -6.97
C ASN A 34 7.64 7.86 -6.17
N ARG A 35 7.99 8.08 -4.89
CA ARG A 35 8.44 6.97 -4.02
C ARG A 35 7.30 5.99 -3.74
N THR A 36 6.09 6.50 -3.53
CA THR A 36 4.90 5.69 -3.29
C THR A 36 4.51 4.88 -4.51
N GLU A 37 4.50 5.49 -5.68
CA GLU A 37 4.26 4.82 -6.96
C GLU A 37 5.24 3.67 -7.18
N LYS A 38 6.54 3.90 -6.97
CA LYS A 38 7.56 2.83 -7.05
C LYS A 38 7.27 1.66 -6.11
N GLN A 39 6.78 1.93 -4.90
CA GLN A 39 6.44 0.87 -3.95
C GLN A 39 5.16 0.13 -4.33
N ILE A 40 4.14 0.84 -4.84
CA ILE A 40 2.93 0.22 -5.41
C ILE A 40 3.30 -0.72 -6.56
N LEU A 41 4.14 -0.28 -7.50
CA LEU A 41 4.62 -1.12 -8.61
C LEU A 41 5.36 -2.37 -8.12
N LYS A 42 6.13 -2.28 -7.03
CA LYS A 42 6.75 -3.47 -6.42
C LYS A 42 5.72 -4.41 -5.82
N ILE A 43 4.70 -3.89 -5.13
CA ILE A 43 3.61 -4.71 -4.56
C ILE A 43 2.81 -5.39 -5.67
N LEU A 44 2.57 -4.69 -6.78
CA LEU A 44 1.89 -5.25 -7.95
C LEU A 44 2.70 -6.41 -8.56
N LYS A 45 4.03 -6.36 -8.49
CA LYS A 45 4.91 -7.46 -8.94
C LYS A 45 5.01 -8.59 -7.91
N GLU A 46 5.08 -8.23 -6.62
CA GLU A 46 5.23 -9.15 -5.51
C GLU A 46 4.37 -8.69 -4.32
N PRO A 47 3.10 -9.15 -4.23
CA PRO A 47 2.20 -8.78 -3.13
C PRO A 47 2.74 -9.20 -1.77
N ASN A 48 3.66 -10.17 -1.74
CA ASN A 48 4.24 -10.72 -0.54
C ASN A 48 5.49 -9.97 -0.03
N ILE A 49 5.83 -8.81 -0.58
CA ILE A 49 7.05 -8.06 -0.21
C ILE A 49 6.93 -7.30 1.12
N GLY A 50 5.73 -6.88 1.52
CA GLY A 50 5.50 -6.12 2.75
C GLY A 50 5.55 -6.98 4.02
N LYS A 51 5.96 -6.41 5.15
CA LYS A 51 6.00 -7.14 6.43
C LYS A 51 4.57 -7.48 6.88
N PRO A 52 4.26 -8.74 7.24
CA PRO A 52 2.93 -9.10 7.72
C PRO A 52 2.64 -8.41 9.05
N LEU A 53 1.41 -7.92 9.20
CA LEU A 53 0.88 -7.44 10.47
C LEU A 53 0.39 -8.67 11.27
N ARG A 54 0.67 -8.70 12.58
CA ARG A 54 0.32 -9.83 13.46
C ARG A 54 -1.11 -9.67 14.03
N TYR A 55 -1.61 -10.73 14.65
CA TYR A 55 -2.87 -10.79 15.41
C TYR A 55 -4.15 -10.58 14.57
N THR A 56 -5.04 -9.66 14.95
CA THR A 56 -6.34 -9.41 14.32
C THR A 56 -6.26 -8.87 12.89
N LEU A 57 -5.05 -8.50 12.43
CA LEU A 57 -4.76 -7.96 11.10
C LEU A 57 -4.25 -9.04 10.13
N LYS A 58 -4.75 -10.28 10.24
CA LYS A 58 -4.38 -11.39 9.35
C LYS A 58 -4.56 -10.95 7.88
N ASN A 59 -3.61 -11.35 7.03
CA ASN A 59 -3.52 -11.04 5.60
C ASN A 59 -3.16 -9.58 5.23
N ARG A 60 -2.98 -8.69 6.22
CA ARG A 60 -2.48 -7.34 5.98
C ARG A 60 -0.96 -7.28 6.03
N ARG A 61 -0.39 -6.46 5.17
CA ARG A 61 1.04 -6.21 5.03
C ARG A 61 1.31 -4.72 5.09
N ARG A 62 2.47 -4.36 5.63
CA ARG A 62 2.93 -2.98 5.73
C ARG A 62 4.27 -2.77 5.03
N ILE A 63 4.43 -1.61 4.43
CA ILE A 63 5.67 -1.16 3.79
C ILE A 63 5.98 0.27 4.24
N HIS A 64 7.22 0.51 4.60
CA HIS A 64 7.71 1.85 4.92
C HIS A 64 8.08 2.62 3.66
N ILE A 65 7.69 3.89 3.60
CA ILE A 65 7.98 4.84 2.53
C ILE A 65 8.52 6.11 3.21
N GLY A 66 9.80 6.06 3.59
CA GLY A 66 10.37 7.07 4.50
C GLY A 66 9.63 7.07 5.83
N SER A 67 9.11 8.22 6.23
CA SER A 67 8.34 8.40 7.47
C SER A 67 6.87 7.96 7.40
N TYR A 68 6.42 7.48 6.23
CA TYR A 68 5.05 7.00 6.04
C TYR A 68 5.01 5.48 5.96
N VAL A 69 3.86 4.90 6.27
CA VAL A 69 3.60 3.47 6.21
C VAL A 69 2.39 3.25 5.31
N LEU A 70 2.60 2.48 4.24
CA LEU A 70 1.54 1.98 3.38
C LEU A 70 1.06 0.63 3.92
N VAL A 71 -0.24 0.52 4.16
CA VAL A 71 -0.89 -0.72 4.57
C VAL A 71 -1.75 -1.23 3.42
N TYR A 72 -1.58 -2.51 3.10
CA TYR A 72 -2.33 -3.17 2.05
C TYR A 72 -2.65 -4.62 2.45
N GLU A 73 -3.58 -5.24 1.74
CA GLU A 73 -4.01 -6.62 1.92
C GLU A 73 -3.95 -7.34 0.59
N PHE A 74 -3.52 -8.59 0.60
CA PHE A 74 -3.62 -9.47 -0.56
C PHE A 74 -4.28 -10.78 -0.15
N HIS A 75 -5.48 -11.03 -0.67
CA HIS A 75 -6.27 -12.21 -0.33
C HIS A 75 -7.15 -12.64 -1.50
N GLN A 76 -7.18 -13.94 -1.81
CA GLN A 76 -8.00 -14.51 -2.90
C GLN A 76 -7.85 -13.79 -4.25
N GLY A 77 -6.63 -13.32 -4.54
CA GLY A 77 -6.32 -12.57 -5.76
C GLY A 77 -6.80 -11.12 -5.78
N GLU A 78 -7.38 -10.63 -4.68
CA GLU A 78 -7.71 -9.23 -4.50
C GLU A 78 -6.58 -8.52 -3.74
N LEU A 79 -5.99 -7.52 -4.39
CA LEU A 79 -5.01 -6.62 -3.79
C LEU A 79 -5.71 -5.31 -3.41
N ARG A 80 -5.81 -5.06 -2.10
CA ARG A 80 -6.44 -3.86 -1.55
C ARG A 80 -5.41 -2.94 -0.92
N PHE A 81 -5.32 -1.71 -1.41
CA PHE A 81 -4.56 -0.66 -0.73
C PHE A 81 -5.47 0.05 0.26
N LEU A 82 -5.13 -0.04 1.55
CA LEU A 82 -6.05 0.31 2.64
C LEU A 82 -5.82 1.73 3.16
N ASP A 83 -4.57 2.07 3.52
CA ASP A 83 -4.25 3.38 4.10
C ASP A 83 -2.77 3.70 3.91
N ILE A 84 -2.43 5.00 3.90
CA ILE A 84 -1.06 5.50 3.93
C ILE A 84 -0.97 6.67 4.91
N ASP A 85 -0.21 6.50 5.99
CA ASP A 85 -0.14 7.51 7.06
C ASP A 85 1.26 7.56 7.66
N HIS A 86 1.55 8.64 8.40
CA HIS A 86 2.80 8.78 9.13
C HIS A 86 2.92 7.66 10.18
N HIS A 87 4.11 7.09 10.34
CA HIS A 87 4.34 6.01 11.31
C HIS A 87 3.85 6.33 12.73
N ASP A 88 3.97 7.58 13.19
CA ASP A 88 3.45 8.00 14.51
C ASP A 88 1.92 7.94 14.64
N ARG A 89 1.20 8.12 13.53
CA ARG A 89 -0.27 8.13 13.50
C ARG A 89 -0.83 6.74 13.27
N ILE A 90 -0.16 5.94 12.44
CA ILE A 90 -0.69 4.63 12.06
C ILE A 90 -0.74 3.65 13.25
N TYR A 91 0.21 3.73 14.18
CA TYR A 91 0.16 2.91 15.40
C TYR A 91 -0.95 3.31 16.37
N LYS A 92 -1.52 4.52 16.25
CA LYS A 92 -2.68 4.94 17.03
C LYS A 92 -4.01 4.45 16.43
N LYS A 93 -4.07 4.21 15.12
CA LYS A 93 -5.29 3.74 14.42
C LYS A 93 -5.52 2.23 14.57
N PHE A 94 -4.48 1.44 14.81
CA PHE A 94 -4.55 -0.02 14.92
C PHE A 94 -4.32 -0.52 16.36
N LYS A 95 -4.42 0.35 17.35
CA LYS A 95 -4.36 0.00 18.78
C LYS A 95 -5.77 -0.29 19.31
#